data_AF-A0A1Y1VY62-F1
#
_entry.id   AF-A0A1Y1VY62-F1
#
_cell.length_a   1.000
_cell.length_b   1.000
_cell.length_c   1.000
_cell.angle_alpha   90.00
_cell.angle_beta   90.00
_cell.angle_gamma   90.00
#
_symmetry.space_group_name_H-M   'P 1'
#
loop_
_entity.id
_entity.type
_entity.pdbx_description
1 polymer ?
#
loop_
_entity_poly.entity_id
_entity_poly.type
_entity_poly.pdbx_seq_one_letter_code
_entity_poly.pdbx_strand_id
1 'polypeptide(L)'
;MPDISDARYTSNGIEQQGFVQQSDIFMDSCVVEIPDSYTLMDQLHNITPFDRLHRVFGDGYSFKYIRCSTSVTNGNVSVYKVSAPNVAIADPALTDIFLRMHQEHVFLQNYDITMDCLNISSRAIVKEFLLDNGISSKDILDDENKVGANCISWFTEEDEIRIRNKLYNKFVQLLESGEVRNQLTSKLSELVMPTSQQFGETLVACRNEGLMRLELTVHSPELKEVEWNTNLIVNTLEFLHNCRTFATSYEKQWMALVDQIHNKHTLCIYFHKEHSLGYCHWFNKTTKKKQGIAKKLKKNEDMMTVVSNLTFNGHPTVLLTYATSSGPLESEVVLRRDITNITIVPSQRNSFWPVASRERQQHTFAEMGLINYRGIHIDWLTAQQAREKVRLSTLSIVSDNTDGLGIDDLLADISNIELDDLEPTYLRENTDLKPARYKVAYNILHVGDEFLVSYYFLYTFRGLPFYYLDISMIHNEIVSSTHILIKVLASSPFGECIASVIGQPNQEVVLKVTRIHNRIIHTERI
;
A
#
# COMPACT_ATOMS: atom_id res chain seq x y z
N MET A 1 4.53 -2.61 26.66
CA MET A 1 4.69 -1.87 25.38
C MET A 1 3.53 -0.90 25.13
N PRO A 2 3.59 -0.02 24.10
CA PRO A 2 2.55 0.96 23.84
C PRO A 2 1.39 0.32 23.08
N ASP A 3 0.34 -0.02 23.83
CA ASP A 3 -0.91 -0.61 23.31
C ASP A 3 -1.96 0.49 23.13
N ILE A 4 -2.57 0.53 21.94
CA ILE A 4 -3.56 1.54 21.56
C ILE A 4 -4.99 0.98 21.50
N SER A 5 -5.21 -0.28 21.86
CA SER A 5 -6.54 -0.91 21.79
C SER A 5 -7.64 -0.18 22.57
N ASP A 6 -7.26 0.50 23.66
CA ASP A 6 -8.16 1.25 24.53
C ASP A 6 -8.27 2.75 24.17
N ALA A 7 -7.66 3.16 23.03
CA ALA A 7 -7.72 4.55 22.56
C ALA A 7 -9.16 4.96 22.22
N ARG A 8 -9.63 6.03 22.85
CA ARG A 8 -11.01 6.55 22.69
C ARG A 8 -11.03 7.70 21.70
N TYR A 9 -11.05 7.40 20.41
CA TYR A 9 -10.96 8.42 19.36
C TYR A 9 -12.15 9.38 19.30
N THR A 10 -13.31 8.99 19.82
CA THR A 10 -14.49 9.87 19.95
C THR A 10 -14.45 10.76 21.20
N SER A 11 -13.47 10.56 22.09
CA SER A 11 -13.39 11.34 23.32
C SER A 11 -13.09 12.80 23.03
N ASN A 12 -13.74 13.71 23.77
CA ASN A 12 -13.63 15.17 23.60
C ASN A 12 -14.08 15.70 22.22
N GLY A 13 -14.73 14.87 21.40
CA GLY A 13 -15.50 15.30 20.23
C GLY A 13 -16.76 16.06 20.64
N ILE A 14 -17.23 16.93 19.75
CA ILE A 14 -18.54 17.57 19.92
C ILE A 14 -19.59 16.56 19.45
N GLU A 15 -20.51 16.18 20.33
CA GLU A 15 -21.58 15.25 19.99
C GLU A 15 -22.45 15.80 18.85
N GLN A 16 -22.80 14.93 17.92
CA GLN A 16 -23.61 15.19 16.73
C GLN A 16 -24.64 14.05 16.57
N GLN A 17 -25.59 14.25 15.65
CA GLN A 17 -26.49 13.20 15.19
C GLN A 17 -26.19 12.85 13.74
N GLY A 18 -26.02 11.56 13.49
CA GLY A 18 -25.80 11.01 12.16
C GLY A 18 -24.44 11.35 11.55
N PHE A 19 -24.25 10.82 10.35
CA PHE A 19 -23.10 11.09 9.51
C PHE A 19 -23.50 12.07 8.42
N VAL A 20 -22.60 12.99 8.06
CA VAL A 20 -22.86 13.99 7.01
C VAL A 20 -22.07 13.60 5.78
N GLN A 21 -22.72 13.47 4.63
CA GLN A 21 -22.05 13.19 3.36
C GLN A 21 -20.99 14.26 3.07
N GLN A 22 -19.80 13.80 2.69
CA GLN A 22 -18.65 14.69 2.40
C GLN A 22 -18.07 14.49 0.99
N SER A 23 -18.39 13.38 0.34
CA SER A 23 -17.91 13.08 -1.00
C SER A 23 -19.04 12.59 -1.90
N ASP A 24 -18.77 12.52 -3.20
CA ASP A 24 -19.58 11.72 -4.12
C ASP A 24 -19.50 10.22 -3.75
N ILE A 25 -20.29 9.42 -4.45
CA ILE A 25 -20.32 7.97 -4.32
C ILE A 25 -19.39 7.37 -5.37
N PHE A 26 -18.48 6.50 -4.94
CA PHE A 26 -17.48 5.89 -5.83
C PHE A 26 -17.53 4.37 -5.76
N MET A 27 -17.25 3.71 -6.88
CA MET A 27 -16.83 2.31 -6.87
C MET A 27 -15.37 2.26 -6.41
N ASP A 28 -15.11 1.63 -5.26
CA ASP A 28 -13.76 1.50 -4.68
C ASP A 28 -13.06 0.25 -5.20
N SER A 29 -13.79 -0.86 -5.33
CA SER A 29 -13.24 -2.09 -5.88
C SER A 29 -14.32 -3.06 -6.33
N CYS A 30 -13.95 -4.08 -7.09
CA CYS A 30 -14.80 -5.22 -7.37
C CYS A 30 -14.04 -6.55 -7.26
N VAL A 31 -14.77 -7.63 -7.06
CA VAL A 31 -14.24 -8.99 -7.12
C VAL A 31 -14.79 -9.64 -8.37
N VAL A 32 -13.88 -10.18 -9.17
CA VAL A 32 -14.19 -10.83 -10.44
C VAL A 32 -13.61 -12.23 -10.48
N GLU A 33 -14.22 -13.08 -11.30
CA GLU A 33 -13.73 -14.43 -11.60
C GLU A 33 -13.48 -14.60 -13.10
N ILE A 34 -12.43 -15.34 -13.41
CA ILE A 34 -12.03 -15.71 -14.77
C ILE A 34 -12.03 -17.24 -14.85
N PRO A 35 -12.84 -17.86 -15.73
CA PRO A 35 -12.89 -19.32 -15.81
C PRO A 35 -11.64 -19.92 -16.44
N ASP A 36 -11.17 -21.02 -15.85
CA ASP A 36 -9.96 -21.72 -16.30
C ASP A 36 -10.15 -22.36 -17.68
N SER A 37 -11.39 -22.64 -18.10
CA SER A 37 -11.70 -23.13 -19.46
C SER A 37 -11.25 -22.17 -20.55
N TYR A 38 -11.28 -20.86 -20.28
CA TYR A 38 -10.77 -19.84 -21.20
C TYR A 38 -9.25 -19.70 -21.13
N THR A 39 -8.63 -20.02 -19.99
CA THR A 39 -7.17 -20.05 -19.88
C THR A 39 -6.51 -21.12 -20.77
N LEU A 40 -7.23 -22.18 -21.16
CA LEU A 40 -6.75 -23.20 -22.11
C LEU A 40 -6.76 -22.72 -23.58
N MET A 41 -7.77 -21.96 -23.99
CA MET A 41 -7.78 -21.29 -25.31
C MET A 41 -6.73 -20.17 -25.35
N ASP A 42 -6.51 -19.50 -24.23
CA ASP A 42 -5.53 -18.45 -24.09
C ASP A 42 -4.09 -18.96 -24.09
N GLN A 43 -3.83 -20.18 -23.62
CA GLN A 43 -2.52 -20.84 -23.75
C GLN A 43 -2.10 -21.03 -25.22
N LEU A 44 -3.06 -21.17 -26.14
CA LEU A 44 -2.78 -21.21 -27.59
C LEU A 44 -2.40 -19.82 -28.16
N HIS A 45 -2.74 -18.74 -27.43
CA HIS A 45 -2.53 -17.35 -27.83
C HIS A 45 -1.64 -16.54 -26.88
N ASN A 46 -1.02 -17.18 -25.88
CA ASN A 46 -0.23 -16.55 -24.80
C ASN A 46 -0.96 -15.39 -24.08
N ILE A 47 -2.26 -15.51 -23.82
CA ILE A 47 -3.03 -14.51 -23.06
C ILE A 47 -3.08 -14.91 -21.58
N THR A 48 -2.69 -14.03 -20.67
CA THR A 48 -2.80 -14.28 -19.23
C THR A 48 -4.13 -13.76 -18.68
N PRO A 49 -4.61 -14.27 -17.52
CA PRO A 49 -5.74 -13.66 -16.82
C PRO A 49 -5.53 -12.17 -16.52
N PHE A 50 -4.29 -11.73 -16.29
CA PHE A 50 -3.97 -10.32 -16.10
C PHE A 50 -4.13 -9.51 -17.38
N ASP A 51 -3.81 -10.05 -18.55
CA ASP A 51 -4.03 -9.37 -19.83
C ASP A 51 -5.52 -9.11 -20.07
N ARG A 52 -6.38 -10.06 -19.73
CA ARG A 52 -7.85 -9.87 -19.77
C ARG A 52 -8.29 -8.75 -18.84
N LEU A 53 -7.80 -8.75 -17.60
CA LEU A 53 -8.10 -7.67 -16.64
C LEU A 53 -7.62 -6.31 -17.15
N HIS A 54 -6.42 -6.22 -17.73
CA HIS A 54 -5.92 -4.99 -18.33
C HIS A 54 -6.74 -4.54 -19.55
N ARG A 55 -7.23 -5.44 -20.41
CA ARG A 55 -8.12 -5.08 -21.53
C ARG A 55 -9.47 -4.54 -21.06
N VAL A 56 -10.01 -5.09 -19.97
CA VAL A 56 -11.29 -4.67 -19.40
C VAL A 56 -11.17 -3.32 -18.70
N PHE A 57 -10.26 -3.24 -17.72
CA PHE A 57 -10.19 -2.12 -16.77
C PHE A 57 -9.19 -1.03 -17.19
N GLY A 58 -8.21 -1.37 -18.04
CA GLY A 58 -7.19 -0.43 -18.50
C GLY A 58 -6.12 -0.12 -17.46
N ASP A 59 -5.31 0.89 -17.79
CA ASP A 59 -4.27 1.40 -16.90
C ASP A 59 -4.87 2.26 -15.77
N GLY A 60 -4.39 2.09 -14.54
CA GLY A 60 -4.84 2.83 -13.36
C GLY A 60 -5.61 1.98 -12.34
N TYR A 61 -6.11 0.81 -12.74
CA TYR A 61 -6.65 -0.19 -11.83
C TYR A 61 -5.53 -1.07 -11.28
N SER A 62 -5.75 -1.61 -10.08
CA SER A 62 -4.82 -2.57 -9.48
C SER A 62 -5.48 -3.93 -9.29
N PHE A 63 -4.77 -4.98 -9.67
CA PHE A 63 -5.29 -6.35 -9.65
C PHE A 63 -4.59 -7.17 -8.58
N LYS A 64 -5.36 -7.94 -7.83
CA LYS A 64 -4.86 -8.85 -6.80
C LYS A 64 -5.53 -10.20 -6.93
N TYR A 65 -4.75 -11.22 -7.26
CA TYR A 65 -5.21 -12.60 -7.15
C TYR A 65 -5.58 -12.92 -5.69
N ILE A 66 -6.76 -13.53 -5.52
CA ILE A 66 -7.29 -13.93 -4.21
C ILE A 66 -7.09 -15.43 -4.02
N ARG A 67 -7.64 -16.25 -4.93
CA ARG A 67 -7.68 -17.72 -4.84
C ARG A 67 -8.18 -18.33 -6.15
N CYS A 68 -7.99 -19.63 -6.29
CA CYS A 68 -8.79 -20.45 -7.19
C CYS A 68 -10.00 -21.02 -6.43
N SER A 69 -11.11 -21.19 -7.12
CA SER A 69 -12.33 -21.79 -6.57
C SER A 69 -13.13 -22.49 -7.66
N THR A 70 -14.10 -23.32 -7.26
CA THR A 70 -15.08 -23.85 -8.20
C THR A 70 -16.35 -23.01 -8.09
N SER A 71 -16.64 -22.25 -9.13
CA SER A 71 -17.88 -21.51 -9.36
C SER A 71 -18.98 -22.48 -9.81
N VAL A 72 -20.19 -22.27 -9.31
CA VAL A 72 -21.37 -23.09 -9.68
C VAL A 72 -21.71 -22.92 -11.16
N THR A 73 -21.54 -21.71 -11.68
CA THR A 73 -21.88 -21.36 -13.06
C THR A 73 -20.71 -21.57 -14.01
N ASN A 74 -19.50 -21.28 -13.56
CA ASN A 74 -18.33 -21.14 -14.44
C ASN A 74 -17.27 -22.25 -14.27
N GLY A 75 -17.53 -23.24 -13.41
CA GLY A 75 -16.57 -24.33 -13.15
C GLY A 75 -15.33 -23.83 -12.38
N ASN A 76 -14.15 -24.33 -12.70
CA ASN A 76 -12.93 -23.85 -12.03
C ASN A 76 -12.61 -22.43 -12.50
N VAL A 77 -12.40 -21.54 -11.54
CA VAL A 77 -12.16 -20.12 -11.77
C VAL A 77 -11.00 -19.62 -10.94
N SER A 78 -10.33 -18.60 -11.47
CA SER A 78 -9.37 -17.77 -10.76
C SER A 78 -10.04 -16.46 -10.34
N VAL A 79 -9.97 -16.13 -9.05
CA VAL A 79 -10.66 -14.98 -8.45
C VAL A 79 -9.68 -13.84 -8.18
N TYR A 80 -10.06 -12.63 -8.58
CA TYR A 80 -9.25 -11.42 -8.45
C TYR A 80 -10.05 -10.30 -7.78
N LYS A 81 -9.37 -9.54 -6.91
CA LYS A 81 -9.83 -8.22 -6.48
C LYS A 81 -9.25 -7.17 -7.42
N VAL A 82 -10.11 -6.33 -7.96
CA VAL A 82 -9.79 -5.19 -8.82
C VAL A 82 -10.07 -3.92 -8.03
N SER A 83 -9.04 -3.15 -7.69
CA SER A 83 -9.22 -1.88 -6.96
C SER A 83 -9.25 -0.73 -7.97
N ALA A 84 -10.28 0.11 -7.86
CA ALA A 84 -10.54 1.22 -8.74
C ALA A 84 -9.87 2.50 -8.22
N PRO A 85 -9.49 3.44 -9.11
CA PRO A 85 -8.96 4.74 -8.72
C PRO A 85 -10.07 5.71 -8.29
N ASN A 86 -10.95 5.30 -7.36
CA ASN A 86 -12.14 6.06 -6.90
C ASN A 86 -13.02 6.55 -8.07
N VAL A 87 -13.47 5.64 -8.92
CA VAL A 87 -14.33 6.02 -10.07
C VAL A 87 -15.74 6.32 -9.56
N ALA A 88 -16.28 7.49 -9.91
CA ALA A 88 -17.63 7.89 -9.50
C ALA A 88 -18.65 6.86 -10.03
N ILE A 89 -19.64 6.51 -9.22
CA ILE A 89 -20.64 5.50 -9.61
C ILE A 89 -21.45 5.93 -10.85
N ALA A 90 -21.57 7.24 -11.06
CA ALA A 90 -22.23 7.84 -12.21
C ALA A 90 -21.32 8.02 -13.43
N ASP A 91 -20.05 7.62 -13.37
CA ASP A 91 -19.11 7.74 -14.48
C ASP A 91 -19.52 6.76 -15.61
N PRO A 92 -19.81 7.25 -16.83
CA PRO A 92 -20.15 6.41 -17.98
C PRO A 92 -19.09 5.35 -18.31
N ALA A 93 -17.82 5.58 -17.93
CA ALA A 93 -16.74 4.62 -18.14
C ALA A 93 -16.98 3.29 -17.41
N LEU A 94 -17.74 3.29 -16.31
CA LEU A 94 -18.12 2.05 -15.62
C LEU A 94 -18.99 1.17 -16.52
N THR A 95 -19.99 1.73 -17.18
CA THR A 95 -20.85 1.00 -18.13
C THR A 95 -20.01 0.33 -19.22
N ASP A 96 -19.04 1.05 -19.78
CA ASP A 96 -18.13 0.51 -20.79
C ASP A 96 -17.25 -0.63 -20.24
N ILE A 97 -16.80 -0.53 -18.97
CA ILE A 97 -16.04 -1.59 -18.30
C ILE A 97 -16.88 -2.86 -18.19
N PHE A 98 -18.14 -2.77 -17.76
CA PHE A 98 -19.00 -3.94 -17.62
C PHE A 98 -19.36 -4.58 -18.96
N LEU A 99 -19.53 -3.80 -20.02
CA LEU A 99 -19.68 -4.34 -21.38
C LEU A 99 -18.42 -5.09 -21.83
N ARG A 100 -17.22 -4.55 -21.57
CA ARG A 100 -15.95 -5.23 -21.88
C ARG A 100 -15.74 -6.48 -21.04
N MET A 101 -16.16 -6.50 -19.77
CA MET A 101 -16.11 -7.68 -18.91
C MET A 101 -16.77 -8.89 -19.57
N HIS A 102 -17.97 -8.69 -20.13
CA HIS A 102 -18.69 -9.74 -20.85
C HIS A 102 -17.91 -10.24 -22.09
N GLN A 103 -17.36 -9.31 -22.88
CA GLN A 103 -16.58 -9.61 -24.10
C GLN A 103 -15.28 -10.37 -23.78
N GLU A 104 -14.63 -10.06 -22.67
CA GLU A 104 -13.37 -10.65 -22.24
C GLU A 104 -13.57 -11.82 -21.25
N HIS A 105 -14.80 -12.32 -21.09
CA HIS A 105 -15.14 -13.45 -20.20
C HIS A 105 -14.65 -13.26 -18.75
N VAL A 106 -14.80 -12.03 -18.24
CA VAL A 106 -14.55 -11.67 -16.84
C VAL A 106 -15.89 -11.48 -16.16
N PHE A 107 -16.16 -12.24 -15.09
CA PHE A 107 -17.47 -12.27 -14.44
C PHE A 107 -17.42 -11.61 -13.07
N LEU A 108 -18.38 -10.74 -12.76
CA LEU A 108 -18.46 -10.06 -11.47
C LEU A 108 -18.98 -11.03 -10.40
N GLN A 109 -18.41 -10.95 -9.19
CA GLN A 109 -18.96 -11.62 -7.99
C GLN A 109 -19.61 -10.62 -7.04
N ASN A 110 -18.97 -9.45 -6.89
CA ASN A 110 -19.44 -8.36 -6.06
C ASN A 110 -18.64 -7.09 -6.37
N TYR A 111 -19.15 -5.96 -5.91
CA TYR A 111 -18.47 -4.67 -5.98
C TYR A 111 -18.71 -3.85 -4.72
N ASP A 112 -17.72 -3.02 -4.38
CA ASP A 112 -17.73 -2.12 -3.23
C ASP A 112 -18.04 -0.71 -3.73
N ILE A 113 -19.15 -0.14 -3.26
CA ILE A 113 -19.42 1.30 -3.38
C ILE A 113 -19.10 1.99 -2.05
N THR A 114 -18.57 3.20 -2.12
CA THR A 114 -18.13 3.93 -0.93
C THR A 114 -18.55 5.38 -0.96
N MET A 115 -18.72 5.94 0.24
CA MET A 115 -18.95 7.35 0.49
C MET A 115 -18.20 7.76 1.75
N ASP A 116 -17.43 8.84 1.63
CA ASP A 116 -16.76 9.45 2.77
C ASP A 116 -17.74 10.43 3.46
N CYS A 117 -17.76 10.39 4.79
CA CYS A 117 -18.69 11.12 5.64
C CYS A 117 -17.93 11.83 6.78
N LEU A 118 -18.45 12.99 7.20
CA LEU A 118 -18.01 13.68 8.42
C LEU A 118 -18.59 13.01 9.67
N ASN A 119 -18.00 13.39 10.81
CA ASN A 119 -18.24 12.85 12.14
C ASN A 119 -17.76 11.40 12.27
N ILE A 120 -17.36 11.01 13.47
CA ILE A 120 -16.91 9.66 13.78
C ILE A 120 -17.80 9.02 14.84
N SER A 121 -17.80 7.69 14.89
CA SER A 121 -18.44 6.94 15.99
C SER A 121 -17.62 5.69 16.30
N SER A 122 -17.96 5.04 17.41
CA SER A 122 -17.32 3.79 17.84
C SER A 122 -18.19 2.59 17.46
N ARG A 123 -17.57 1.42 17.31
CA ARG A 123 -18.26 0.14 17.08
C ARG A 123 -19.36 -0.12 18.11
N ALA A 124 -19.10 0.17 19.39
CA ALA A 124 -20.07 -0.04 20.46
C ALA A 124 -21.34 0.80 20.27
N ILE A 125 -21.18 2.09 19.98
CA ILE A 125 -22.30 3.03 19.78
C ILE A 125 -23.11 2.65 18.54
N VAL A 126 -22.43 2.35 17.42
CA VAL A 126 -23.12 1.96 16.20
C VAL A 126 -23.83 0.62 16.41
N LYS A 127 -23.21 -0.36 17.08
CA LYS A 127 -23.83 -1.65 17.38
C LYS A 127 -25.11 -1.50 18.20
N GLU A 128 -25.09 -0.68 19.24
CA GLU A 128 -26.29 -0.36 20.04
C GLU A 128 -27.40 0.23 19.15
N PHE A 129 -27.07 1.25 18.35
CA PHE A 129 -28.01 1.84 17.40
C PHE A 129 -28.61 0.83 16.42
N LEU A 130 -27.78 -0.06 15.84
CA LEU A 130 -28.23 -1.08 14.91
C LEU A 130 -29.25 -2.04 15.56
N LEU A 131 -28.97 -2.50 16.78
CA LEU A 131 -29.85 -3.40 17.53
C LEU A 131 -31.18 -2.73 17.87
N ASP A 132 -31.14 -1.48 18.33
CA ASP A 132 -32.33 -0.69 18.68
C ASP A 132 -33.22 -0.41 17.47
N ASN A 133 -32.65 -0.39 16.26
CA ASN A 133 -33.36 -0.13 15.01
C ASN A 133 -33.60 -1.41 14.18
N GLY A 134 -33.62 -2.57 14.83
CA GLY A 134 -34.14 -3.82 14.25
C GLY A 134 -33.14 -4.67 13.46
N ILE A 135 -31.85 -4.29 13.41
CA ILE A 135 -30.81 -5.17 12.85
C ILE A 135 -30.49 -6.26 13.87
N SER A 136 -30.61 -7.53 13.46
CA SER A 136 -30.35 -8.65 14.36
C SER A 136 -28.87 -8.77 14.69
N SER A 137 -28.55 -9.20 15.91
CA SER A 137 -27.18 -9.45 16.34
C SER A 137 -26.44 -10.47 15.47
N LYS A 138 -27.16 -11.38 14.80
CA LYS A 138 -26.59 -12.38 13.86
C LYS A 138 -26.10 -11.74 12.56
N ASP A 139 -26.68 -10.60 12.19
CA ASP A 139 -26.38 -9.88 10.95
C ASP A 139 -25.26 -8.86 11.17
N ILE A 140 -24.93 -8.53 12.43
CA ILE A 140 -23.74 -7.75 12.81
C ILE A 140 -22.55 -8.70 12.90
N LEU A 141 -21.49 -8.45 12.12
CA LEU A 141 -20.31 -9.32 12.12
C LEU A 141 -19.55 -9.19 13.44
N ASP A 142 -19.24 -10.32 14.08
CA ASP A 142 -18.37 -10.38 15.25
C ASP A 142 -16.89 -10.54 14.84
N ASP A 143 -16.28 -9.42 14.46
CA ASP A 143 -14.93 -9.35 13.90
C ASP A 143 -14.04 -8.28 14.56
N GLU A 144 -14.36 -7.88 15.80
CA GLU A 144 -13.62 -6.84 16.53
C GLU A 144 -12.12 -7.17 16.66
N ASN A 145 -11.79 -8.44 16.86
CA ASN A 145 -10.42 -8.94 16.90
C ASN A 145 -9.67 -8.86 15.55
N LYS A 146 -10.35 -8.50 14.45
CA LYS A 146 -9.74 -8.30 13.12
C LYS A 146 -9.71 -6.83 12.74
N VAL A 147 -10.80 -6.10 13.00
CA VAL A 147 -10.99 -4.73 12.48
C VAL A 147 -10.89 -3.63 13.54
N GLY A 148 -10.98 -3.99 14.83
CA GLY A 148 -10.87 -3.08 15.96
C GLY A 148 -12.18 -2.40 16.35
N ALA A 149 -12.14 -1.59 17.40
CA ALA A 149 -13.30 -0.89 17.96
C ALA A 149 -13.77 0.32 17.13
N ASN A 150 -13.06 0.65 16.04
CA ASN A 150 -13.33 1.79 15.16
C ASN A 150 -13.83 1.37 13.77
N CYS A 151 -14.28 0.11 13.66
CA CYS A 151 -14.87 -0.47 12.46
C CYS A 151 -15.99 -1.44 12.84
N ILE A 152 -17.10 -1.37 12.12
CA ILE A 152 -18.22 -2.30 12.27
C ILE A 152 -18.71 -2.71 10.88
N SER A 153 -19.18 -3.95 10.77
CA SER A 153 -19.88 -4.43 9.59
C SER A 153 -21.18 -5.10 9.97
N TRP A 154 -22.19 -4.96 9.14
CA TRP A 154 -23.46 -5.68 9.27
C TRP A 154 -24.05 -5.98 7.89
N PHE A 155 -24.93 -6.96 7.83
CA PHE A 155 -25.64 -7.32 6.61
C PHE A 155 -27.04 -6.71 6.58
N THR A 156 -27.44 -6.28 5.40
CA THR A 156 -28.83 -5.98 5.03
C THR A 156 -29.16 -6.71 3.73
N GLU A 157 -30.44 -6.70 3.35
CA GLU A 157 -30.91 -7.22 2.06
C GLU A 157 -31.74 -6.13 1.38
N GLU A 158 -31.50 -5.94 0.09
CA GLU A 158 -32.25 -5.02 -0.78
C GLU A 158 -32.51 -5.76 -2.09
N ASP A 159 -33.77 -5.86 -2.54
CA ASP A 159 -34.15 -6.62 -3.75
C ASP A 159 -33.56 -8.05 -3.83
N GLU A 160 -33.62 -8.79 -2.72
CA GLU A 160 -33.02 -10.14 -2.58
C GLU A 160 -31.49 -10.19 -2.73
N ILE A 161 -30.84 -9.03 -2.83
CA ILE A 161 -29.38 -8.90 -2.90
C ILE A 161 -28.87 -8.67 -1.50
N ARG A 162 -27.96 -9.54 -1.06
CA ARG A 162 -27.27 -9.37 0.21
C ARG A 162 -26.26 -8.24 0.11
N ILE A 163 -26.32 -7.29 1.04
CA ILE A 163 -25.43 -6.15 1.12
C ILE A 163 -24.63 -6.23 2.41
N ARG A 164 -23.30 -6.13 2.31
CA ARG A 164 -22.46 -5.95 3.50
C ARG A 164 -22.19 -4.47 3.66
N ASN A 165 -22.76 -3.89 4.71
CA ASN A 165 -22.47 -2.53 5.12
C ASN A 165 -21.26 -2.54 6.05
N LYS A 166 -20.34 -1.60 5.84
CA LYS A 166 -19.18 -1.43 6.69
C LYS A 166 -18.93 0.04 6.93
N LEU A 167 -18.73 0.38 8.19
CA LEU A 167 -18.53 1.74 8.63
C LEU A 167 -17.25 1.80 9.47
N TYR A 168 -16.31 2.67 9.10
CA TYR A 168 -15.02 2.76 9.79
C TYR A 168 -14.40 4.15 9.77
N ASN A 169 -13.63 4.45 10.81
CA ASN A 169 -12.87 5.68 10.90
C ASN A 169 -11.59 5.57 10.06
N LYS A 170 -11.57 6.29 8.93
CA LYS A 170 -10.52 6.14 7.91
C LYS A 170 -9.17 6.69 8.41
N PHE A 171 -9.18 7.78 9.19
CA PHE A 171 -7.97 8.34 9.78
C PHE A 171 -7.35 7.37 10.80
N VAL A 172 -8.17 6.81 11.70
CA VAL A 172 -7.72 5.82 12.69
C VAL A 172 -7.22 4.54 12.01
N GLN A 173 -7.83 4.08 10.92
CA GLN A 173 -7.28 2.93 10.18
C GLN A 173 -5.83 3.17 9.70
N LEU A 174 -5.45 4.40 9.33
CA LEU A 174 -4.07 4.74 8.97
C LEU A 174 -3.12 4.81 10.19
N LEU A 175 -3.65 5.16 11.37
CA LEU A 175 -2.91 5.19 12.63
C LEU A 175 -2.66 3.78 13.19
N GLU A 176 -3.67 2.90 13.15
CA GLU A 176 -3.61 1.59 13.79
C GLU A 176 -3.05 0.49 12.88
N SER A 177 -3.13 0.67 11.55
CA SER A 177 -2.82 -0.39 10.59
C SER A 177 -1.61 -0.08 9.73
N GLY A 178 -0.66 -1.01 9.70
CA GLY A 178 0.30 -1.15 8.62
C GLY A 178 -0.34 -1.68 7.32
N GLU A 179 0.50 -1.97 6.33
CA GLU A 179 0.10 -2.68 5.12
C GLU A 179 -0.46 -4.07 5.43
N VAL A 180 -1.53 -4.46 4.73
CA VAL A 180 -2.25 -5.74 4.95
C VAL A 180 -1.33 -6.97 4.82
N ARG A 181 -0.18 -6.82 4.14
CA ARG A 181 0.77 -7.89 3.85
C ARG A 181 2.00 -7.92 4.76
N ASN A 182 2.31 -6.82 5.44
CA ASN A 182 3.54 -6.70 6.21
C ASN A 182 3.20 -6.52 7.68
N GLN A 183 3.61 -7.47 8.50
CA GLN A 183 3.28 -7.52 9.93
C GLN A 183 3.80 -6.31 10.73
N LEU A 184 4.82 -5.59 10.23
CA LEU A 184 5.36 -4.37 10.85
C LEU A 184 5.70 -3.29 9.80
N THR A 185 4.72 -2.44 9.50
CA THR A 185 4.84 -1.30 8.56
C THR A 185 4.05 -0.08 9.06
N SER A 186 4.10 1.03 8.31
CA SER A 186 3.38 2.25 8.62
C SER A 186 2.66 2.78 7.39
N LYS A 187 1.41 3.22 7.58
CA LYS A 187 0.61 3.95 6.58
C LYS A 187 0.56 5.46 6.82
N LEU A 188 1.29 5.98 7.81
CA LEU A 188 1.24 7.42 8.15
C LEU A 188 1.65 8.30 6.97
N SER A 189 2.51 7.80 6.08
CA SER A 189 2.88 8.54 4.87
C SER A 189 1.71 8.86 3.95
N GLU A 190 0.62 8.08 3.97
CA GLU A 190 -0.58 8.37 3.18
C GLU A 190 -1.28 9.66 3.62
N LEU A 191 -1.07 10.12 4.85
CA LEU A 191 -1.64 11.38 5.34
C LEU A 191 -1.04 12.60 4.61
N VAL A 192 0.24 12.53 4.25
CA VAL A 192 1.03 13.66 3.72
C VAL A 192 1.41 13.49 2.25
N MET A 193 1.43 12.25 1.77
CA MET A 193 1.67 11.85 0.38
C MET A 193 0.61 10.80 -0.02
N PRO A 194 -0.66 11.20 -0.12
CA PRO A 194 -1.72 10.28 -0.47
C PRO A 194 -1.48 9.70 -1.87
N THR A 195 -1.84 8.42 -2.03
CA THR A 195 -1.80 7.72 -3.31
C THR A 195 -2.62 8.38 -4.42
N SER A 196 -3.69 9.10 -4.07
CA SER A 196 -4.45 9.93 -5.01
C SER A 196 -4.65 11.36 -4.47
N GLN A 197 -4.69 12.34 -5.37
CA GLN A 197 -4.91 13.75 -5.01
C GLN A 197 -6.27 13.95 -4.32
N GLN A 198 -7.33 13.35 -4.87
CA GLN A 198 -8.67 13.41 -4.31
C GLN A 198 -8.71 12.89 -2.87
N PHE A 199 -7.96 11.82 -2.57
CA PHE A 199 -7.89 11.32 -1.20
C PHE A 199 -7.23 12.32 -0.25
N GLY A 200 -6.17 13.02 -0.70
CA GLY A 200 -5.55 14.12 0.05
C GLY A 200 -6.52 15.25 0.35
N GLU A 201 -7.23 15.71 -0.67
CA GLU A 201 -8.23 16.77 -0.55
C GLU A 201 -9.34 16.39 0.43
N THR A 202 -9.87 15.17 0.36
CA THR A 202 -10.86 14.66 1.33
C THR A 202 -10.29 14.62 2.75
N LEU A 203 -9.07 14.08 2.92
CA LEU A 203 -8.44 14.02 4.24
C LEU A 203 -8.34 15.41 4.88
N VAL A 204 -7.89 16.42 4.11
CA VAL A 204 -7.80 17.80 4.58
C VAL A 204 -9.18 18.38 4.88
N ALA A 205 -10.17 18.18 3.99
CA ALA A 205 -11.50 18.71 4.17
C ALA A 205 -12.17 18.22 5.47
N CYS A 206 -11.88 16.99 5.89
CA CYS A 206 -12.50 16.37 7.07
C CYS A 206 -11.70 16.54 8.37
N ARG A 207 -10.56 17.25 8.35
CA ARG A 207 -9.59 17.22 9.45
C ARG A 207 -10.12 17.75 10.79
N ASN A 208 -11.14 18.61 10.77
CA ASN A 208 -11.68 19.25 11.98
C ASN A 208 -12.83 18.44 12.62
N GLU A 209 -13.55 17.65 11.82
CA GLU A 209 -14.74 16.90 12.21
C GLU A 209 -14.49 15.38 12.26
N GLY A 210 -13.42 14.90 11.61
CA GLY A 210 -13.11 13.48 11.47
C GLY A 210 -13.72 12.87 10.20
N LEU A 211 -13.19 11.71 9.80
CA LEU A 211 -13.54 11.05 8.54
C LEU A 211 -13.96 9.60 8.78
N MET A 212 -15.24 9.33 8.51
CA MET A 212 -15.78 7.99 8.41
C MET A 212 -15.97 7.61 6.95
N ARG A 213 -15.81 6.32 6.65
CA ARG A 213 -16.20 5.77 5.36
C ARG A 213 -17.32 4.77 5.54
N LEU A 214 -18.39 4.97 4.79
CA LEU A 214 -19.41 3.98 4.53
C LEU A 214 -19.02 3.20 3.27
N GLU A 215 -18.89 1.90 3.39
CA GLU A 215 -18.48 0.96 2.34
C GLU A 215 -19.54 -0.13 2.25
N LEU A 216 -20.21 -0.23 1.10
CA LEU A 216 -21.24 -1.23 0.84
C LEU A 216 -20.75 -2.22 -0.20
N THR A 217 -20.58 -3.48 0.20
CA THR A 217 -20.32 -4.57 -0.74
C THR A 217 -21.65 -5.11 -1.25
N VAL A 218 -21.92 -4.94 -2.53
CA VAL A 218 -23.10 -5.46 -3.21
C VAL A 218 -22.79 -6.84 -3.75
N HIS A 219 -23.38 -7.89 -3.16
CA HIS A 219 -23.18 -9.27 -3.59
C HIS A 219 -24.06 -9.62 -4.79
N SER A 220 -23.76 -9.02 -5.94
CA SER A 220 -24.47 -9.25 -7.19
C SER A 220 -23.49 -9.64 -8.32
N PRO A 221 -23.87 -10.59 -9.18
CA PRO A 221 -23.07 -10.96 -10.35
C PRO A 221 -23.16 -9.93 -11.50
N GLU A 222 -23.97 -8.87 -11.31
CA GLU A 222 -24.18 -7.80 -12.27
C GLU A 222 -24.06 -6.46 -11.55
N LEU A 223 -23.54 -5.44 -12.24
CA LEU A 223 -23.59 -4.08 -11.72
C LEU A 223 -25.04 -3.59 -11.79
N LYS A 224 -25.55 -3.08 -10.66
CA LYS A 224 -26.87 -2.43 -10.64
C LYS A 224 -26.81 -1.05 -11.28
N GLU A 225 -27.97 -0.54 -11.68
CA GLU A 225 -28.09 0.80 -12.25
C GLU A 225 -27.56 1.87 -11.29
N VAL A 226 -27.08 2.99 -11.85
CA VAL A 226 -26.52 4.12 -11.06
C VAL A 226 -27.51 4.60 -9.99
N GLU A 227 -28.78 4.72 -10.35
CA GLU A 227 -29.86 5.13 -9.45
C GLU A 227 -30.02 4.16 -8.28
N TRP A 228 -29.99 2.85 -8.54
CA TRP A 228 -30.11 1.82 -7.50
C TRP A 228 -28.95 1.90 -6.51
N ASN A 229 -27.71 1.99 -6.99
CA ASN A 229 -26.53 2.11 -6.12
C ASN A 229 -26.53 3.41 -5.31
N THR A 230 -27.00 4.49 -5.93
CA THR A 230 -27.12 5.80 -5.28
C THR A 230 -28.16 5.75 -4.16
N ASN A 231 -29.34 5.19 -4.44
CA ASN A 231 -30.39 5.04 -3.44
C ASN A 231 -29.96 4.11 -2.31
N LEU A 232 -29.26 3.01 -2.61
CA LEU A 232 -28.78 2.09 -1.57
C LEU A 232 -27.90 2.79 -0.52
N ILE A 233 -26.92 3.59 -0.97
CA ILE A 233 -26.00 4.25 -0.04
C ILE A 233 -26.63 5.47 0.66
N VAL A 234 -27.51 6.20 -0.03
CA VAL A 234 -28.28 7.31 0.55
C VAL A 234 -29.25 6.78 1.62
N ASN A 235 -30.01 5.72 1.34
CA ASN A 235 -30.93 5.10 2.29
C ASN A 235 -30.18 4.55 3.50
N THR A 236 -28.98 3.99 3.30
CA THR A 236 -28.13 3.53 4.41
C THR A 236 -27.64 4.69 5.28
N LEU A 237 -27.27 5.82 4.68
CA LEU A 237 -26.90 7.03 5.41
C LEU A 237 -28.11 7.61 6.17
N GLU A 238 -29.27 7.67 5.53
CA GLU A 238 -30.52 8.12 6.14
C GLU A 238 -30.92 7.21 7.30
N PHE A 239 -30.80 5.89 7.17
CA PHE A 239 -31.02 4.97 8.29
C PHE A 239 -30.13 5.31 9.50
N LEU A 240 -28.90 5.79 9.27
CA LEU A 240 -27.96 6.18 10.31
C LEU A 240 -28.14 7.61 10.84
N HIS A 241 -29.14 8.39 10.38
CA HIS A 241 -29.26 9.82 10.71
C HIS A 241 -29.39 10.13 12.22
N ASN A 242 -29.99 9.23 13.00
CA ASN A 242 -30.12 9.37 14.45
C ASN A 242 -29.02 8.64 15.24
N CYS A 243 -28.06 8.01 14.55
CA CYS A 243 -26.94 7.37 15.21
C CYS A 243 -26.10 8.44 15.92
N ARG A 244 -25.68 8.16 17.15
CA ARG A 244 -24.84 9.08 17.91
C ARG A 244 -23.45 9.14 17.31
N THR A 245 -23.00 10.34 16.94
CA THR A 245 -21.71 10.59 16.32
C THR A 245 -20.99 11.76 16.99
N PHE A 246 -19.74 12.01 16.61
CA PHE A 246 -18.90 13.03 17.20
C PHE A 246 -18.07 13.74 16.14
N ALA A 247 -18.18 15.06 16.06
CA ALA A 247 -17.24 15.90 15.35
C ALA A 247 -15.92 15.95 16.14
N THR A 248 -14.94 15.16 15.71
CA THR A 248 -13.65 15.01 16.41
C THR A 248 -12.49 15.19 15.43
N SER A 249 -11.73 16.27 15.60
CA SER A 249 -10.60 16.57 14.73
C SER A 249 -9.53 15.47 14.77
N TYR A 250 -8.75 15.37 13.69
CA TYR A 250 -7.59 14.48 13.63
C TYR A 250 -6.60 14.76 14.76
N GLU A 251 -6.45 16.02 15.17
CA GLU A 251 -5.64 16.41 16.33
C GLU A 251 -6.11 15.73 17.62
N LYS A 252 -7.40 15.80 17.93
CA LYS A 252 -7.96 15.14 19.12
C LYS A 252 -7.83 13.62 19.04
N GLN A 253 -8.04 13.04 17.86
CA GLN A 253 -7.86 11.61 17.62
C GLN A 253 -6.40 11.18 17.81
N TRP A 254 -5.45 11.98 17.33
CA TRP A 254 -4.02 11.78 17.54
C TRP A 254 -3.65 11.88 19.02
N MET A 255 -4.13 12.90 19.72
CA MET A 255 -3.92 13.06 21.16
C MET A 255 -4.45 11.85 21.95
N ALA A 256 -5.62 11.32 21.59
CA ALA A 256 -6.18 10.13 22.22
C ALA A 256 -5.29 8.88 22.04
N LEU A 257 -4.63 8.74 20.89
CA LEU A 257 -3.62 7.69 20.67
C LEU A 257 -2.37 7.95 21.53
N VAL A 258 -1.81 9.16 21.47
CA VAL A 258 -0.60 9.52 22.21
C VAL A 258 -0.78 9.35 23.72
N ASP A 259 -1.96 9.68 24.25
CA ASP A 259 -2.29 9.50 25.65
C ASP A 259 -2.18 8.02 26.10
N GLN A 260 -2.37 7.05 25.20
CA GLN A 260 -2.15 5.62 25.51
C GLN A 260 -0.67 5.23 25.54
N ILE A 261 0.17 5.87 24.72
CA ILE A 261 1.52 5.39 24.44
C ILE A 261 2.64 6.19 25.11
N HIS A 262 2.41 7.46 25.46
CA HIS A 262 3.49 8.37 25.88
C HIS A 262 4.23 7.97 27.17
N ASN A 263 3.61 7.19 28.06
CA ASN A 263 4.26 6.69 29.28
C ASN A 263 4.74 5.24 29.14
N LYS A 264 4.83 4.71 27.92
CA LYS A 264 5.15 3.30 27.67
C LYS A 264 6.51 3.17 27.02
N HIS A 265 7.17 2.05 27.32
CA HIS A 265 8.40 1.64 26.65
C HIS A 265 8.08 1.21 25.22
N THR A 266 8.79 1.77 24.25
CA THR A 266 8.81 1.26 22.86
C THR A 266 9.83 0.11 22.73
N LEU A 267 9.74 -0.69 21.67
CA LEU A 267 10.64 -1.84 21.46
C LEU A 267 11.38 -1.74 20.14
N CYS A 268 12.68 -1.98 20.21
CA CYS A 268 13.56 -2.21 19.09
C CYS A 268 14.23 -3.59 19.23
N ILE A 269 14.28 -4.34 18.13
CA ILE A 269 15.00 -5.62 18.05
C ILE A 269 16.05 -5.51 16.95
N TYR A 270 17.27 -5.93 17.25
CA TYR A 270 18.37 -5.92 16.31
C TYR A 270 19.07 -7.29 16.24
N PHE A 271 19.17 -7.86 15.04
CA PHE A 271 19.89 -9.09 14.76
C PHE A 271 21.22 -8.74 14.09
N HIS A 272 22.30 -8.66 14.87
CA HIS A 272 23.51 -7.97 14.43
C HIS A 272 24.27 -8.70 13.30
N LYS A 273 24.30 -10.05 13.28
CA LYS A 273 24.95 -10.81 12.19
C LYS A 273 24.15 -10.78 10.89
N GLU A 274 22.84 -10.62 10.99
CA GLU A 274 21.95 -10.50 9.82
C GLU A 274 21.80 -9.05 9.36
N HIS A 275 22.26 -8.09 10.17
CA HIS A 275 21.99 -6.66 10.02
C HIS A 275 20.48 -6.34 9.94
N SER A 276 19.62 -7.12 10.57
CA SER A 276 18.15 -6.92 10.54
C SER A 276 17.69 -6.09 11.74
N LEU A 277 16.83 -5.09 11.53
CA LEU A 277 16.26 -4.27 12.59
C LEU A 277 14.73 -4.21 12.49
N GLY A 278 14.06 -4.38 13.63
CA GLY A 278 12.64 -4.13 13.82
C GLY A 278 12.41 -3.02 14.84
N TYR A 279 11.53 -2.08 14.54
CA TYR A 279 11.08 -1.05 15.47
C TYR A 279 9.57 -0.93 15.44
N CYS A 280 8.94 -1.04 16.61
CA CYS A 280 7.50 -0.91 16.79
C CYS A 280 7.19 0.38 17.56
N HIS A 281 6.49 1.30 16.90
CA HIS A 281 6.03 2.54 17.53
C HIS A 281 4.91 2.25 18.52
N TRP A 282 3.91 1.47 18.09
CA TRP A 282 2.78 1.03 18.91
C TRP A 282 2.08 -0.16 18.25
N PHE A 283 1.24 -0.86 19.02
CA PHE A 283 0.47 -2.00 18.54
C PHE A 283 -0.96 -1.95 19.10
N ASN A 284 -1.87 -2.68 18.47
CA ASN A 284 -3.23 -2.88 18.97
C ASN A 284 -3.36 -4.34 19.43
N LYS A 285 -3.50 -4.59 20.75
CA LYS A 285 -3.59 -5.97 21.27
C LYS A 285 -4.82 -6.74 20.77
N THR A 286 -5.89 -6.03 20.43
CA THR A 286 -7.17 -6.60 19.98
C THR A 286 -7.06 -7.09 18.54
N THR A 287 -6.49 -6.27 17.65
CA THR A 287 -6.37 -6.61 16.22
C THR A 287 -5.04 -7.26 15.83
N LYS A 288 -4.07 -7.27 16.75
CA LYS A 288 -2.67 -7.69 16.54
C LYS A 288 -1.89 -6.87 15.51
N LYS A 289 -2.49 -5.78 14.99
CA LYS A 289 -1.86 -4.86 14.06
C LYS A 289 -0.78 -4.04 14.76
N LYS A 290 0.30 -3.74 14.04
CA LYS A 290 1.50 -3.09 14.56
C LYS A 290 1.89 -1.94 13.63
N GLN A 291 2.21 -0.79 14.22
CA GLN A 291 2.74 0.36 13.50
C GLN A 291 4.25 0.43 13.70
N GLY A 292 5.02 0.33 12.62
CA GLY A 292 6.47 0.22 12.75
C GLY A 292 7.21 0.05 11.45
N ILE A 293 8.43 -0.48 11.56
CA ILE A 293 9.28 -0.85 10.43
C ILE A 293 10.14 -2.05 10.78
N ALA A 294 10.18 -3.05 9.90
CA ALA A 294 11.17 -4.12 9.90
C ALA A 294 11.95 -4.09 8.59
N LYS A 295 13.29 -4.05 8.66
CA LYS A 295 14.17 -4.01 7.49
C LYS A 295 15.62 -4.32 7.85
N LYS A 296 16.40 -4.82 6.90
CA LYS A 296 17.84 -4.94 7.07
C LYS A 296 18.57 -3.64 6.75
N LEU A 297 19.49 -3.31 7.64
CA LEU A 297 20.43 -2.20 7.53
C LEU A 297 21.46 -2.50 6.44
N LYS A 298 21.79 -1.48 5.65
CA LYS A 298 22.91 -1.55 4.72
C LYS A 298 24.23 -1.53 5.48
N LYS A 299 25.31 -2.03 4.87
CA LYS A 299 26.67 -2.04 5.47
C LYS A 299 27.16 -0.68 5.98
N ASN A 300 26.65 0.42 5.41
CA ASN A 300 26.98 1.79 5.79
C ASN A 300 25.88 2.49 6.60
N GLU A 301 24.99 1.74 7.24
CA GLU A 301 23.97 2.25 8.15
C GLU A 301 24.34 1.84 9.57
N ASP A 302 24.54 2.85 10.41
CA ASP A 302 24.73 2.64 11.84
C ASP A 302 23.39 2.41 12.52
N MET A 303 23.29 1.31 13.27
CA MET A 303 22.07 0.91 13.96
C MET A 303 21.62 1.98 14.96
N MET A 304 22.54 2.54 15.74
CA MET A 304 22.21 3.54 16.76
C MET A 304 21.69 4.84 16.15
N THR A 305 22.18 5.20 14.97
CA THR A 305 21.67 6.31 14.18
C THR A 305 20.22 6.06 13.74
N VAL A 306 19.91 4.86 13.23
CA VAL A 306 18.54 4.50 12.84
C VAL A 306 17.60 4.50 14.05
N VAL A 307 18.00 3.86 15.15
CA VAL A 307 17.21 3.83 16.39
C VAL A 307 16.99 5.25 16.93
N SER A 308 18.01 6.11 16.88
CA SER A 308 17.89 7.49 17.32
C SER A 308 16.84 8.28 16.55
N ASN A 309 16.63 7.98 15.27
CA ASN A 309 15.71 8.73 14.44
C ASN A 309 14.28 8.20 14.58
N LEU A 310 14.10 6.90 14.86
CA LEU A 310 12.80 6.24 15.01
C LEU A 310 12.18 6.38 16.40
N THR A 311 12.98 6.63 17.43
CA THR A 311 12.50 6.67 18.82
C THR A 311 11.85 8.00 19.19
N PHE A 312 10.89 7.98 20.12
CA PHE A 312 10.22 9.18 20.62
C PHE A 312 11.09 9.94 21.63
N ASN A 313 11.00 11.27 21.61
CA ASN A 313 11.78 12.14 22.49
C ASN A 313 11.43 11.90 23.96
N GLY A 314 12.44 11.65 24.81
CA GLY A 314 12.24 11.44 26.24
C GLY A 314 11.56 10.11 26.61
N HIS A 315 11.14 9.29 25.65
CA HIS A 315 10.48 8.02 25.91
C HIS A 315 11.52 6.89 25.97
N PRO A 316 11.40 5.97 26.94
CA PRO A 316 12.30 4.83 27.01
C PRO A 316 12.03 3.85 25.86
N THR A 317 13.11 3.34 25.27
CA THR A 317 13.09 2.34 24.21
C THR A 317 13.92 1.15 24.66
N VAL A 318 13.30 -0.01 24.80
CA VAL A 318 14.04 -1.24 25.05
C VAL A 318 14.65 -1.70 23.72
N LEU A 319 15.97 -1.82 23.68
CA LEU A 319 16.71 -2.40 22.57
C LEU A 319 17.16 -3.80 22.98
N LEU A 320 16.65 -4.81 22.28
CA LEU A 320 17.08 -6.19 22.40
C LEU A 320 18.01 -6.54 21.23
N THR A 321 19.21 -7.01 21.54
CA THR A 321 20.17 -7.44 20.53
C THR A 321 20.35 -8.95 20.56
N TYR A 322 20.27 -9.55 19.39
CA TYR A 322 20.46 -10.98 19.16
C TYR A 322 21.58 -11.21 18.16
N ALA A 323 22.16 -12.41 18.20
CA ALA A 323 23.11 -12.86 17.17
C ALA A 323 22.46 -12.95 15.79
N THR A 324 21.39 -13.73 15.73
CA THR A 324 20.59 -14.12 14.57
C THR A 324 19.14 -14.30 15.03
N SER A 325 18.21 -14.40 14.09
CA SER A 325 16.78 -14.67 14.36
C SER A 325 16.51 -15.91 15.21
N SER A 326 17.38 -16.92 15.12
CA SER A 326 17.36 -18.15 15.90
C SER A 326 18.35 -18.18 17.08
N GLY A 327 19.11 -17.11 17.29
CA GLY A 327 20.14 -17.02 18.31
C GLY A 327 19.58 -16.58 19.68
N PRO A 328 20.35 -16.78 20.77
CA PRO A 328 19.97 -16.26 22.08
C PRO A 328 20.05 -14.72 22.13
N LEU A 329 19.36 -14.13 23.10
CA LEU A 329 19.51 -12.72 23.45
C LEU A 329 20.94 -12.46 23.93
N GLU A 330 21.62 -11.49 23.34
CA GLU A 330 22.99 -11.10 23.68
C GLU A 330 23.03 -9.88 24.60
N SER A 331 22.13 -8.92 24.39
CA SER A 331 22.03 -7.74 25.24
C SER A 331 20.62 -7.16 25.26
N GLU A 332 20.29 -6.55 26.40
CA GLU A 332 19.08 -5.76 26.62
C GLU A 332 19.52 -4.43 27.23
N VAL A 333 19.14 -3.33 26.58
CA VAL A 333 19.44 -1.98 27.08
C VAL A 333 18.23 -1.08 26.92
N VAL A 334 18.00 -0.19 27.90
CA VAL A 334 16.99 0.85 27.77
C VAL A 334 17.66 2.14 27.31
N LEU A 335 17.16 2.67 26.19
CA LEU A 335 17.65 3.87 25.54
C LEU A 335 16.65 5.01 25.75
N ARG A 336 17.16 6.22 25.99
CA ARG A 336 16.34 7.43 26.05
C ARG A 336 16.91 8.52 25.15
N ARG A 337 16.04 9.07 24.31
CA ARG A 337 16.33 10.12 23.33
C ARG A 337 16.20 11.52 23.95
N ASP A 338 17.04 12.47 23.54
CA ASP A 338 16.91 13.87 23.95
C ASP A 338 15.65 14.54 23.37
N ILE A 339 15.19 15.63 24.00
CA ILE A 339 13.76 15.98 24.02
C ILE A 339 13.20 16.86 22.88
N THR A 340 13.99 17.24 21.86
CA THR A 340 13.58 18.33 20.93
C THR A 340 13.45 17.97 19.44
N ASN A 341 13.77 16.76 19.01
CA ASN A 341 13.94 16.46 17.58
C ASN A 341 12.76 15.68 16.97
N ILE A 342 12.65 15.64 15.64
CA ILE A 342 11.58 14.88 14.97
C ILE A 342 11.79 13.37 15.09
N THR A 343 10.74 12.60 15.28
CA THR A 343 10.70 11.15 15.09
C THR A 343 10.30 10.86 13.65
N ILE A 344 11.12 10.09 12.96
CA ILE A 344 10.84 9.70 11.59
C ILE A 344 9.85 8.55 11.56
N VAL A 345 8.92 8.60 10.59
CA VAL A 345 8.03 7.48 10.30
C VAL A 345 8.29 6.95 8.89
N PRO A 346 8.13 5.63 8.65
CA PRO A 346 8.40 5.03 7.35
C PRO A 346 7.58 5.69 6.22
N SER A 347 8.18 5.82 5.05
CA SER A 347 7.46 6.19 3.83
C SER A 347 6.73 5.00 3.21
N GLN A 348 5.96 5.24 2.13
CA GLN A 348 5.34 4.19 1.29
C GLN A 348 6.32 3.10 0.83
N ARG A 349 7.62 3.40 0.75
CA ARG A 349 8.67 2.42 0.39
C ARG A 349 9.29 1.72 1.60
N ASN A 350 8.69 1.88 2.78
CA ASN A 350 9.17 1.36 4.06
C ASN A 350 10.67 1.64 4.26
N SER A 351 11.07 2.93 4.19
CA SER A 351 12.45 3.38 4.28
C SER A 351 12.78 3.93 5.67
N PHE A 352 13.97 3.61 6.20
CA PHE A 352 14.57 4.28 7.38
C PHE A 352 15.03 5.72 7.09
N TRP A 353 15.10 6.10 5.82
CA TRP A 353 15.46 7.45 5.39
C TRP A 353 14.36 7.99 4.49
N PRO A 354 13.15 8.19 5.03
CA PRO A 354 12.05 8.75 4.26
C PRO A 354 12.40 10.20 3.92
N VAL A 355 12.25 10.55 2.64
CA VAL A 355 12.37 11.93 2.16
C VAL A 355 11.09 12.23 1.41
N ALA A 356 10.48 13.37 1.69
CA ALA A 356 9.44 13.91 0.82
C ALA A 356 10.05 14.24 -0.55
N SER A 357 9.48 13.69 -1.62
CA SER A 357 9.61 14.38 -2.89
C SER A 357 8.82 15.68 -2.78
N ARG A 358 9.45 16.82 -3.04
CA ARG A 358 8.76 18.13 -3.06
C ARG A 358 7.59 18.17 -4.04
N GLU A 359 7.56 17.26 -5.01
CA GLU A 359 6.49 17.14 -6.01
C GLU A 359 5.32 16.25 -5.58
N ARG A 360 5.47 15.45 -4.52
CA ARG A 360 4.46 14.48 -4.07
C ARG A 360 3.92 14.74 -2.67
N GLN A 361 4.64 15.50 -1.85
CA GLN A 361 4.13 15.94 -0.56
C GLN A 361 3.08 17.02 -0.76
N GLN A 362 1.85 16.74 -0.37
CA GLN A 362 0.74 17.68 -0.45
C GLN A 362 0.55 18.42 0.88
N HIS A 363 0.84 17.75 2.01
CA HIS A 363 0.62 18.27 3.36
C HIS A 363 1.77 17.90 4.31
N THR A 364 1.82 18.54 5.47
CA THR A 364 2.68 18.20 6.61
C THR A 364 1.91 17.34 7.62
N PHE A 365 2.63 16.60 8.47
CA PHE A 365 1.99 15.79 9.51
C PHE A 365 1.17 16.66 10.49
N ALA A 366 1.68 17.84 10.84
CA ALA A 366 0.99 18.79 11.71
C ALA A 366 -0.31 19.31 11.09
N GLU A 367 -0.33 19.63 9.78
CA GLU A 367 -1.56 20.02 9.07
C GLU A 367 -2.61 18.89 9.08
N MET A 368 -2.15 17.64 9.13
CA MET A 368 -2.98 16.44 9.23
C MET A 368 -3.31 16.02 10.67
N GLY A 369 -3.06 16.89 11.65
CA GLY A 369 -3.42 16.68 13.06
C GLY A 369 -2.39 15.88 13.87
N LEU A 370 -1.29 15.41 13.28
CA LEU A 370 -0.20 14.75 14.01
C LEU A 370 0.72 15.82 14.61
N ILE A 371 0.16 16.62 15.52
CA ILE A 371 0.87 17.68 16.22
C ILE A 371 1.91 17.13 17.19
N ASN A 372 2.92 17.94 17.53
CA ASN A 372 3.82 17.61 18.63
C ASN A 372 3.04 17.61 19.96
N TYR A 373 2.89 16.44 20.55
CA TYR A 373 2.17 16.26 21.80
C TYR A 373 2.89 15.24 22.68
N ARG A 374 3.11 15.59 23.95
CA ARG A 374 3.84 14.79 24.96
C ARG A 374 5.19 14.24 24.50
N GLY A 375 5.93 14.98 23.66
CA GLY A 375 7.25 14.57 23.16
C GLY A 375 7.22 13.66 21.93
N ILE A 376 6.04 13.40 21.36
CA ILE A 376 5.90 12.70 20.09
C ILE A 376 5.77 13.74 18.98
N HIS A 377 6.88 14.02 18.29
CA HIS A 377 6.95 14.99 17.20
C HIS A 377 7.29 14.26 15.90
N ILE A 378 6.29 13.92 15.07
CA ILE A 378 6.51 13.16 13.84
C ILE A 378 6.80 14.09 12.67
N ASP A 379 7.88 13.82 11.94
CA ASP A 379 8.18 14.50 10.68
C ASP A 379 9.14 13.67 9.80
N TRP A 380 9.49 14.20 8.62
CA TRP A 380 10.48 13.62 7.73
C TRP A 380 11.79 14.39 7.67
N LEU A 381 12.82 13.67 7.24
CA LEU A 381 14.13 14.24 7.02
C LEU A 381 14.11 15.15 5.79
N THR A 382 14.90 16.23 5.86
CA THR A 382 15.29 16.95 4.66
C THR A 382 16.13 16.05 3.74
N ALA A 383 16.15 16.35 2.44
CA ALA A 383 16.96 15.62 1.48
C ALA A 383 18.47 15.61 1.83
N GLN A 384 18.96 16.67 2.47
CA GLN A 384 20.33 16.73 2.96
C GLN A 384 20.55 15.75 4.13
N GLN A 385 19.72 15.85 5.18
CA GLN A 385 19.83 14.97 6.35
C GLN A 385 19.72 13.49 5.98
N ALA A 386 18.87 13.13 5.02
CA ALA A 386 18.73 11.76 4.56
C ALA A 386 19.93 11.27 3.73
N ARG A 387 20.53 12.14 2.90
CA ARG A 387 21.77 11.79 2.15
C ARG A 387 22.95 11.61 3.08
N GLU A 388 23.07 12.48 4.07
CA GLU A 388 24.13 12.46 5.09
C GLU A 388 23.87 11.42 6.18
N LYS A 389 22.67 10.81 6.20
CA LYS A 389 22.21 9.85 7.22
C LYS A 389 22.43 10.38 8.63
N VAL A 390 22.01 11.62 8.86
CA VAL A 390 22.26 12.33 10.11
C VAL A 390 21.57 11.64 11.28
N ARG A 391 22.30 11.53 12.39
CA ARG A 391 21.74 11.19 13.69
C ARG A 391 21.04 12.42 14.26
N LEU A 392 19.72 12.35 14.43
CA LEU A 392 18.93 13.51 14.88
C LEU A 392 19.09 13.80 16.37
N SER A 393 19.49 12.84 17.19
CA SER A 393 19.57 13.02 18.65
C SER A 393 20.58 12.07 19.30
N THR A 394 21.10 12.42 20.47
CA THR A 394 21.86 11.45 21.24
C THR A 394 20.88 10.48 21.94
N LEU A 395 21.33 9.23 22.10
CA LEU A 395 20.64 8.22 22.90
C LEU A 395 21.52 7.95 24.12
N SER A 396 20.92 8.06 25.30
CA SER A 396 21.54 7.69 26.56
C SER A 396 21.04 6.31 27.00
N ILE A 397 21.92 5.49 27.56
CA ILE A 397 21.51 4.26 28.25
C ILE A 397 21.03 4.68 29.64
N VAL A 398 19.86 4.21 30.03
CA VAL A 398 19.25 4.49 31.34
C VAL A 398 19.00 3.19 32.09
N SER A 399 19.07 3.24 33.42
CA SER A 399 18.74 2.13 34.30
C SER A 399 17.25 2.18 34.66
N ASP A 400 16.40 1.66 33.77
CA ASP A 400 14.96 1.49 34.00
C ASP A 400 14.65 -0.01 34.17
N ASN A 401 13.68 -0.36 35.03
CA ASN A 401 13.23 -1.75 35.19
C ASN A 401 12.34 -2.17 34.01
N THR A 402 12.67 -3.28 33.35
CA THR A 402 11.94 -3.85 32.21
C THR A 402 11.01 -5.02 32.57
N ASP A 403 10.99 -5.44 33.84
CA ASP A 403 10.14 -6.53 34.35
C ASP A 403 8.64 -6.23 34.11
N GLY A 404 7.92 -7.19 33.51
CA GLY A 404 6.47 -7.09 33.31
C GLY A 404 6.01 -6.24 32.12
N LEU A 405 6.92 -5.88 31.19
CA LEU A 405 6.58 -5.07 30.00
C LEU A 405 5.81 -5.82 28.88
N GLY A 406 5.56 -7.12 29.05
CA GLY A 406 4.87 -7.97 28.06
C GLY A 406 5.70 -8.19 26.79
N ILE A 407 7.03 -8.25 26.93
CA ILE A 407 7.98 -8.37 25.82
C ILE A 407 7.85 -9.74 25.13
N ASP A 408 7.56 -10.81 25.89
CA ASP A 408 7.50 -12.19 25.39
C ASP A 408 6.42 -12.41 24.32
N ASP A 409 5.23 -11.82 24.48
CA ASP A 409 4.14 -11.92 23.49
C ASP A 409 4.52 -11.25 22.16
N LEU A 410 5.25 -10.13 22.22
CA LEU A 410 5.73 -9.47 21.01
C LEU A 410 6.96 -10.17 20.41
N LEU A 411 7.84 -10.76 21.22
CA LEU A 411 8.92 -11.59 20.73
C LEU A 411 8.37 -12.79 19.96
N ALA A 412 7.31 -13.44 20.46
CA ALA A 412 6.61 -14.50 19.74
C ALA A 412 5.98 -13.99 18.43
N ASP A 413 5.33 -12.82 18.48
CA ASP A 413 4.74 -12.21 17.29
C ASP A 413 5.79 -11.73 16.26
N ILE A 414 6.94 -11.20 16.70
CA ILE A 414 8.05 -10.75 15.84
C ILE A 414 8.88 -11.94 15.34
N SER A 415 9.04 -12.99 16.13
CA SER A 415 9.69 -14.23 15.68
C SER A 415 8.89 -14.93 14.58
N ASN A 416 7.58 -14.68 14.54
CA ASN A 416 6.67 -15.12 13.46
C ASN A 416 6.59 -14.12 12.29
N ILE A 417 7.26 -12.96 12.40
CA ILE A 417 7.55 -12.13 11.23
C ILE A 417 8.65 -12.87 10.49
N GLU A 418 8.29 -13.56 9.40
CA GLU A 418 9.27 -13.86 8.36
C GLU A 418 9.89 -12.50 8.00
N LEU A 419 11.14 -12.30 8.42
CA LEU A 419 12.00 -11.28 7.86
C LEU A 419 12.13 -11.70 6.41
N ASP A 420 11.20 -11.24 5.56
CA ASP A 420 11.21 -11.52 4.14
C ASP A 420 12.66 -11.49 3.68
N ASP A 421 13.07 -12.56 3.01
CA ASP A 421 14.33 -12.62 2.31
C ASP A 421 14.58 -11.24 1.70
N LEU A 422 15.74 -10.66 2.00
CA LEU A 422 16.24 -9.47 1.31
C LEU A 422 16.55 -9.82 -0.15
N GLU A 423 15.56 -10.24 -0.91
CA GLU A 423 15.41 -9.60 -2.20
C GLU A 423 14.79 -8.23 -1.92
N PRO A 424 15.18 -7.19 -2.67
CA PRO A 424 14.48 -5.93 -2.57
C PRO A 424 13.00 -6.24 -2.80
N THR A 425 12.14 -5.70 -1.97
CA THR A 425 10.75 -5.41 -2.34
C THR A 425 10.78 -4.39 -3.49
N TYR A 426 11.30 -4.81 -4.66
CA TYR A 426 10.72 -4.40 -5.90
C TYR A 426 9.30 -4.96 -5.83
N LEU A 427 8.35 -4.04 -5.82
CA LEU A 427 7.11 -4.16 -6.57
C LEU A 427 6.65 -5.61 -6.78
N ARG A 428 5.52 -6.00 -6.18
CA ARG A 428 4.63 -6.92 -6.89
C ARG A 428 4.15 -6.21 -8.17
N GLU A 429 5.05 -6.12 -9.13
CA GLU A 429 4.81 -5.96 -10.55
C GLU A 429 5.02 -7.38 -11.07
N ASN A 430 3.93 -8.07 -11.42
CA ASN A 430 3.54 -8.09 -12.83
C ASN A 430 4.78 -7.97 -13.72
N THR A 431 5.29 -9.11 -14.16
CA THR A 431 5.92 -9.22 -15.48
C THR A 431 6.24 -10.70 -15.69
N ASP A 432 5.57 -11.29 -16.67
CA ASP A 432 6.33 -12.03 -17.66
C ASP A 432 7.36 -11.05 -18.24
N LEU A 433 8.56 -10.96 -17.62
CA LEU A 433 9.77 -10.18 -17.98
C LEU A 433 10.11 -8.95 -17.10
N LYS A 434 10.75 -9.19 -15.94
CA LYS A 434 11.32 -8.15 -15.06
C LYS A 434 12.23 -7.15 -15.81
N PRO A 435 12.05 -5.82 -15.65
CA PRO A 435 13.01 -4.78 -16.07
C PRO A 435 14.44 -4.96 -15.51
N ALA A 436 14.60 -5.72 -14.42
CA ALA A 436 15.88 -6.02 -13.80
C ALA A 436 16.76 -7.03 -14.56
N ARG A 437 16.19 -7.80 -15.51
CA ARG A 437 16.98 -8.65 -16.43
C ARG A 437 17.61 -7.85 -17.57
N TYR A 438 17.07 -6.66 -17.85
CA TYR A 438 17.51 -5.84 -18.96
C TYR A 438 18.72 -5.03 -18.53
N LYS A 439 19.82 -5.27 -19.22
CA LYS A 439 21.00 -4.44 -19.07
C LYS A 439 20.78 -3.16 -19.89
N VAL A 440 21.18 -2.02 -19.34
CA VAL A 440 21.10 -0.76 -20.09
C VAL A 440 22.10 -0.85 -21.25
N ALA A 441 21.66 -0.53 -22.47
CA ALA A 441 22.44 -0.79 -23.68
C ALA A 441 23.89 -0.27 -23.62
N TYR A 442 24.11 0.91 -23.02
CA TYR A 442 25.45 1.51 -22.88
C TYR A 442 26.36 0.81 -21.86
N ASN A 443 25.86 -0.18 -21.12
CA ASN A 443 26.65 -1.01 -20.21
C ASN A 443 27.20 -2.29 -20.88
N ILE A 444 26.81 -2.57 -22.12
CA ILE A 444 27.13 -3.84 -22.80
C ILE A 444 27.67 -3.61 -24.20
N LEU A 445 27.09 -2.66 -24.92
CA LEU A 445 27.44 -2.39 -26.31
C LEU A 445 28.65 -1.46 -26.38
N HIS A 446 29.58 -1.80 -27.25
CA HIS A 446 30.80 -1.07 -27.56
C HIS A 446 30.82 -0.64 -29.02
N VAL A 447 31.61 0.39 -29.34
CA VAL A 447 31.78 0.84 -30.73
C VAL A 447 32.39 -0.28 -31.57
N GLY A 448 31.77 -0.59 -32.70
CA GLY A 448 32.15 -1.69 -33.58
C GLY A 448 31.35 -2.98 -33.37
N ASP A 449 30.59 -3.11 -32.28
CA ASP A 449 29.75 -4.28 -32.03
C ASP A 449 28.67 -4.44 -33.09
N GLU A 450 28.53 -5.66 -33.60
CA GLU A 450 27.44 -6.08 -34.48
C GLU A 450 26.52 -7.02 -33.71
N PHE A 451 25.21 -6.83 -33.82
CA PHE A 451 24.25 -7.65 -33.10
C PHE A 451 22.94 -7.78 -33.88
N LEU A 452 22.32 -8.95 -33.74
CA LEU A 452 21.00 -9.27 -34.27
C LEU A 452 19.95 -8.90 -33.24
N VAL A 453 18.92 -8.14 -33.62
CA VAL A 453 17.70 -7.96 -32.84
C VAL A 453 16.68 -8.98 -33.32
N SER A 454 16.33 -9.94 -32.47
CA SER A 454 15.41 -11.05 -32.81
C SER A 454 13.97 -10.80 -32.33
N TYR A 455 13.82 -10.04 -31.24
CA TYR A 455 12.51 -9.70 -30.68
C TYR A 455 12.55 -8.32 -30.04
N TYR A 456 11.43 -7.60 -30.11
CA TYR A 456 11.29 -6.32 -29.44
C TYR A 456 9.85 -6.04 -29.02
N PHE A 457 9.68 -5.21 -28.01
CA PHE A 457 8.38 -4.61 -27.67
C PHE A 457 8.55 -3.20 -27.10
N LEU A 458 7.53 -2.37 -27.28
CA LEU A 458 7.47 -1.02 -26.73
C LEU A 458 6.71 -1.06 -25.40
N TYR A 459 7.26 -0.44 -24.37
CA TYR A 459 6.61 -0.35 -23.05
C TYR A 459 6.88 1.01 -22.39
N THR A 460 5.84 1.58 -21.79
CA THR A 460 5.91 2.88 -21.13
C THR A 460 6.28 2.70 -19.66
N PHE A 461 7.45 3.20 -19.26
CA PHE A 461 7.89 3.16 -17.87
C PHE A 461 8.01 4.59 -17.32
N ARG A 462 7.22 4.90 -16.28
CA ARG A 462 7.16 6.24 -15.65
C ARG A 462 6.87 7.37 -16.66
N GLY A 463 5.93 7.14 -17.57
CA GLY A 463 5.53 8.12 -18.59
C GLY A 463 6.52 8.29 -19.74
N LEU A 464 7.61 7.50 -19.79
CA LEU A 464 8.57 7.52 -20.89
C LEU A 464 8.52 6.20 -21.67
N PRO A 465 8.43 6.24 -23.01
CA PRO A 465 8.43 5.03 -23.84
C PRO A 465 9.83 4.43 -23.97
N PHE A 466 9.95 3.12 -23.80
CA PHE A 466 11.19 2.35 -23.98
C PHE A 466 10.97 1.16 -24.91
N TYR A 467 11.94 0.91 -25.78
CA TYR A 467 12.08 -0.36 -26.48
C TYR A 467 12.85 -1.35 -25.61
N TYR A 468 12.30 -2.55 -25.48
CA TYR A 468 12.97 -3.70 -24.90
C TYR A 468 13.32 -4.65 -26.04
N LEU A 469 14.61 -4.98 -26.18
CA LEU A 469 15.14 -5.74 -27.31
C LEU A 469 15.78 -7.02 -26.78
N ASP A 470 15.52 -8.14 -27.45
CA ASP A 470 16.34 -9.34 -27.36
C ASP A 470 17.40 -9.28 -28.46
N ILE A 471 18.67 -9.32 -28.04
CA ILE A 471 19.80 -9.22 -28.95
C ILE A 471 20.76 -10.41 -28.83
N SER A 472 21.32 -10.82 -29.95
CA SER A 472 22.41 -11.80 -30.02
C SER A 472 23.63 -11.14 -30.67
N MET A 473 24.77 -11.16 -29.98
CA MET A 473 26.01 -10.56 -30.49
C MET A 473 26.56 -11.37 -31.67
N ILE A 474 27.08 -10.69 -32.69
CA ILE A 474 27.71 -11.30 -33.86
C ILE A 474 29.22 -11.12 -33.74
N HIS A 475 29.96 -12.23 -33.80
CA HIS A 475 31.42 -12.21 -33.77
C HIS A 475 31.94 -13.08 -34.93
N ASN A 476 32.76 -12.51 -35.82
CA ASN A 476 33.30 -13.18 -37.02
C ASN A 476 32.21 -13.90 -37.84
N GLU A 477 31.10 -13.22 -38.14
CA GLU A 477 29.95 -13.75 -38.89
C GLU A 477 29.17 -14.88 -38.19
N ILE A 478 29.49 -15.19 -36.92
CA ILE A 478 28.77 -16.18 -36.13
C ILE A 478 27.90 -15.48 -35.09
N VAL A 479 26.59 -15.78 -35.11
CA VAL A 479 25.63 -15.29 -34.11
C VAL A 479 25.81 -16.07 -32.81
N SER A 480 25.99 -15.35 -31.71
CA SER A 480 26.05 -15.94 -30.37
C SER A 480 24.74 -16.63 -30.03
N SER A 481 24.81 -17.82 -29.43
CA SER A 481 23.65 -18.50 -28.83
C SER A 481 23.19 -17.86 -27.52
N THR A 482 23.94 -16.88 -27.01
CA THR A 482 23.59 -16.15 -25.79
C THR A 482 22.75 -14.93 -26.14
N HIS A 483 21.49 -14.98 -25.72
CA HIS A 483 20.53 -13.88 -25.82
C HIS A 483 20.74 -12.87 -24.69
N ILE A 484 20.78 -11.59 -25.04
CA ILE A 484 20.93 -10.48 -24.11
C ILE A 484 19.73 -9.57 -24.25
N LEU A 485 19.02 -9.40 -23.14
CA LEU A 485 17.90 -8.50 -23.05
C LEU A 485 18.41 -7.08 -22.73
N ILE A 486 18.11 -6.11 -23.60
CA ILE A 486 18.51 -4.70 -23.44
C ILE A 486 17.33 -3.75 -23.46
N LYS A 487 17.48 -2.62 -22.76
CA LYS A 487 16.48 -1.54 -22.69
C LYS A 487 17.02 -0.25 -23.30
N VAL A 488 16.22 0.36 -24.18
CA VAL A 488 16.55 1.58 -24.93
C VAL A 488 15.40 2.59 -24.81
N LEU A 489 15.71 3.86 -24.53
CA LEU A 489 14.69 4.92 -24.52
C LEU A 489 14.22 5.18 -25.97
N ALA A 490 12.91 5.17 -26.22
CA ALA A 490 12.37 5.27 -27.58
C ALA A 490 12.69 6.61 -28.25
N SER A 491 12.79 7.69 -27.48
CA SER A 491 13.21 9.02 -27.96
C SER A 491 14.73 9.22 -28.04
N SER A 492 15.54 8.19 -27.80
CA SER A 492 16.98 8.28 -28.02
C SER A 492 17.31 8.05 -29.51
N PRO A 493 18.44 8.55 -30.04
CA PRO A 493 18.87 8.23 -31.41
C PRO A 493 18.92 6.72 -31.71
N PHE A 494 19.27 5.89 -30.71
CA PHE A 494 19.19 4.43 -30.85
C PHE A 494 17.73 3.98 -30.93
N GLY A 495 16.85 4.48 -30.06
CA GLY A 495 15.42 4.21 -30.10
C GLY A 495 14.73 4.66 -31.40
N GLU A 496 15.14 5.79 -31.97
CA GLU A 496 14.65 6.29 -33.26
C GLU A 496 15.14 5.44 -34.43
N CYS A 497 16.38 4.93 -34.38
CA CYS A 497 16.90 3.96 -35.34
C CYS A 497 16.13 2.63 -35.26
N ILE A 498 15.83 2.16 -34.06
CA ILE A 498 14.97 1.00 -33.82
C ILE A 498 13.57 1.28 -34.41
N ALA A 499 12.95 2.41 -34.09
CA ALA A 499 11.63 2.79 -34.61
C ALA A 499 11.56 2.89 -36.15
N SER A 500 12.62 3.39 -36.80
CA SER A 500 12.66 3.58 -38.25
C SER A 500 12.85 2.28 -39.04
N VAL A 501 13.34 1.22 -38.40
CA VAL A 501 13.60 -0.08 -39.04
C VAL A 501 12.48 -1.10 -38.75
N ILE A 502 11.71 -0.90 -37.67
CA ILE A 502 10.90 -1.94 -37.04
C ILE A 502 9.38 -1.79 -37.34
N GLY A 503 9.06 -1.58 -38.63
CA GLY A 503 7.70 -1.34 -39.09
C GLY A 503 6.72 -2.53 -39.06
N GLN A 504 7.19 -3.77 -38.80
CA GLN A 504 6.33 -4.95 -38.69
C GLN A 504 6.82 -5.92 -37.59
N PRO A 505 5.92 -6.45 -36.73
CA PRO A 505 6.28 -7.43 -35.71
C PRO A 505 6.90 -8.68 -36.35
N ASN A 506 8.03 -9.15 -35.78
CA ASN A 506 8.81 -10.35 -36.16
C ASN A 506 9.87 -10.22 -37.27
N GLN A 507 10.35 -9.01 -37.60
CA GLN A 507 11.53 -8.86 -38.46
C GLN A 507 12.84 -8.87 -37.65
N GLU A 508 13.74 -9.77 -38.03
CA GLU A 508 15.13 -9.80 -37.57
C GLU A 508 15.95 -8.68 -38.22
N VAL A 509 16.74 -7.95 -37.43
CA VAL A 509 17.52 -6.79 -37.90
C VAL A 509 18.94 -6.87 -37.37
N VAL A 510 19.93 -6.75 -38.25
CA VAL A 510 21.34 -6.62 -37.86
C VAL A 510 21.72 -5.15 -37.74
N LEU A 511 22.30 -4.78 -36.61
CA LEU A 511 22.75 -3.42 -36.31
C LEU A 511 24.21 -3.40 -35.92
N LYS A 512 24.91 -2.32 -36.30
CA LYS A 512 26.28 -2.03 -35.92
C LYS A 512 26.36 -0.76 -35.09
N VAL A 513 27.09 -0.80 -33.99
CA VAL A 513 27.35 0.39 -33.17
C VAL A 513 28.43 1.25 -33.82
N THR A 514 28.04 2.43 -34.29
CA THR A 514 28.97 3.36 -34.98
C THR A 514 29.61 4.35 -34.01
N ARG A 515 28.91 4.73 -32.94
CA ARG A 515 29.40 5.71 -31.96
C ARG A 515 28.68 5.62 -30.62
N ILE A 516 29.40 5.88 -29.52
CA ILE A 516 28.82 6.05 -28.17
C ILE A 516 29.29 7.39 -27.59
N HIS A 517 28.37 8.27 -27.18
CA HIS A 517 28.69 9.58 -26.60
C HIS A 517 27.70 9.97 -25.50
N ASN A 518 28.16 10.36 -24.30
CA ASN A 518 27.30 10.79 -23.18
C ASN A 518 26.12 9.83 -22.88
N ARG A 519 26.36 8.51 -22.94
CA ARG A 519 25.34 7.45 -22.77
C ARG A 519 24.28 7.39 -23.88
N ILE A 520 24.54 8.02 -25.01
CA ILE A 520 23.77 7.90 -26.26
C ILE A 520 24.53 6.96 -27.20
N ILE A 521 23.81 5.99 -27.77
CA ILE A 521 24.34 5.03 -28.75
C ILE A 521 23.84 5.44 -30.13
N HIS A 522 24.73 5.46 -31.11
CA HIS A 522 24.40 5.59 -32.52
C HIS A 522 24.65 4.23 -33.19
N THR A 523 23.67 3.79 -33.97
CA THR A 523 23.72 2.53 -34.71
C THR A 523 23.38 2.77 -36.18
N GLU A 524 23.92 1.92 -37.04
CA GLU A 524 23.48 1.80 -38.43
C GLU A 524 23.07 0.37 -38.73
N ARG A 525 22.18 0.20 -39.71
CA ARG A 525 21.81 -1.11 -40.22
C ARG A 525 22.87 -1.57 -41.21
N ILE A 526 23.26 -2.84 -41.11
CA ILE A 526 24.18 -3.49 -42.04
C ILE A 526 23.52 -4.65 -42.77
#